data_AF-M4VMT1-F1
#
_entry.id   AF-M4VMT1-F1
#
_cell.length_a   1.000
_cell.length_b   1.000
_cell.length_c   1.000
_cell.angle_alpha   90.00
_cell.angle_beta   90.00
_cell.angle_gamma   90.00
#
_symmetry.space_group_name_H-M   'P 1'
#
loop_
_entity.id
_entity.type
_entity.pdbx_description
1 polymer ?
#
loop_
_entity_poly.entity_id
_entity_poly.type
_entity_poly.pdbx_seq_one_letter_code
_entity_poly.pdbx_strand_id
1 'polypeptide(L)'
;MKLSGKFSMKKMTMWISIVFMTSLWSASASAQCDNSNVLKGGVDILPWSVVQPFPWDNIAGYWQLGDSSVFIKARVLSSTNKRKILQLSIHAEGICSKASARGTGYVDVTEKNVVRALISDHMYKYQFKMGLFDARDIQDTLALSCKQNIVAVSVQMLGFTEGARTNGAPLDIGMKETQNLVLKKVASDAEGLCKK
;
A
#
# COMPACT_ATOMS: atom_id res chain seq x y z
N MET A 1 -17.45 86.90 -28.91
CA MET A 1 -16.31 86.43 -28.11
C MET A 1 -16.37 84.90 -27.99
N LYS A 2 -15.24 84.24 -28.28
CA LYS A 2 -14.75 82.92 -27.80
C LYS A 2 -15.26 82.57 -26.37
N LEU A 3 -15.50 81.34 -25.87
CA LEU A 3 -15.05 79.95 -26.11
C LEU A 3 -16.19 78.97 -25.69
N SER A 4 -16.50 77.87 -26.39
CA SER A 4 -15.90 76.52 -26.30
C SER A 4 -15.79 75.93 -24.89
N GLY A 5 -16.48 74.80 -24.63
CA GLY A 5 -16.18 73.92 -23.50
C GLY A 5 -17.16 72.76 -23.28
N LYS A 6 -16.82 71.57 -23.82
CA LYS A 6 -17.44 70.26 -23.58
C LYS A 6 -17.15 69.70 -22.17
N PHE A 7 -17.83 68.59 -21.85
CA PHE A 7 -17.59 67.51 -20.85
C PHE A 7 -18.58 67.51 -19.67
N SER A 8 -19.61 66.64 -19.65
CA SER A 8 -19.69 65.17 -19.66
C SER A 8 -19.59 64.54 -18.25
N MET A 9 -20.72 63.93 -17.85
CA MET A 9 -20.97 62.90 -16.83
C MET A 9 -19.91 62.69 -15.73
N LYS A 10 -20.25 63.11 -14.50
CA LYS A 10 -19.74 62.43 -13.30
C LYS A 10 -20.56 61.16 -13.07
N LYS A 11 -20.04 60.04 -13.60
CA LYS A 11 -20.47 58.68 -13.24
C LYS A 11 -20.12 58.42 -11.78
N MET A 12 -21.12 58.27 -10.93
CA MET A 12 -20.95 57.76 -9.57
C MET A 12 -21.24 56.26 -9.62
N THR A 13 -20.26 55.48 -10.09
CA THR A 13 -20.27 54.02 -10.01
C THR A 13 -19.96 53.63 -8.57
N MET A 14 -21.00 53.35 -7.79
CA MET A 14 -20.90 52.72 -6.49
C MET A 14 -20.52 51.25 -6.70
N TRP A 15 -19.28 50.91 -6.34
CA TRP A 15 -18.78 49.54 -6.30
C TRP A 15 -19.45 48.81 -5.12
N ILE A 16 -20.40 47.93 -5.42
CA ILE A 16 -20.89 46.94 -4.45
C ILE A 16 -19.94 45.75 -4.54
N SER A 17 -18.94 45.74 -3.65
CA SER A 17 -18.10 44.57 -3.40
C SER A 17 -18.91 43.52 -2.66
N ILE A 18 -19.59 42.65 -3.39
CA ILE A 18 -20.11 41.40 -2.83
C ILE A 18 -18.95 40.40 -2.73
N VAL A 19 -18.37 40.31 -1.54
CA VAL A 19 -17.54 39.18 -1.12
C VAL A 19 -18.49 38.13 -0.55
N PHE A 20 -19.04 37.27 -1.41
CA PHE A 20 -19.69 36.03 -0.97
C PHE A 20 -18.64 34.91 -1.08
N MET A 21 -17.86 34.75 -0.02
CA MET A 21 -17.04 33.57 0.21
C MET A 21 -17.57 32.82 1.42
N THR A 22 -17.59 31.49 1.26
CA THR A 22 -17.66 30.44 2.29
C THR A 22 -18.96 30.22 3.06
N SER A 23 -19.74 29.24 2.59
CA SER A 23 -20.03 28.02 3.38
C SER A 23 -20.89 27.04 2.57
N LEU A 24 -20.35 26.53 1.45
CA LEU A 24 -20.67 25.17 1.02
C LEU A 24 -19.88 24.24 1.94
N TRP A 25 -20.37 24.04 3.17
CA TRP A 25 -20.15 22.78 3.85
C TRP A 25 -20.93 21.73 3.06
N SER A 26 -20.34 21.28 1.95
CA SER A 26 -20.46 19.88 1.58
C SER A 26 -19.89 19.14 2.76
N ALA A 27 -20.76 18.67 3.64
CA ALA A 27 -20.46 17.56 4.51
C ALA A 27 -20.12 16.41 3.56
N SER A 28 -18.85 16.35 3.19
CA SER A 28 -18.20 15.10 2.80
C SER A 28 -18.40 14.22 4.01
N ALA A 29 -19.50 13.47 4.02
CA ALA A 29 -19.58 12.23 4.75
C ALA A 29 -18.47 11.37 4.13
N SER A 30 -17.23 11.60 4.57
CA SER A 30 -16.23 10.56 4.56
C SER A 30 -16.85 9.48 5.42
N ALA A 31 -17.56 8.55 4.79
CA ALA A 31 -17.77 7.24 5.35
C ALA A 31 -16.39 6.78 5.80
N GLN A 32 -16.16 6.91 7.10
CA GLN A 32 -14.95 6.50 7.76
C GLN A 32 -15.05 4.97 7.75
N CYS A 33 -14.68 4.39 6.60
CA CYS A 33 -14.53 2.95 6.46
C CYS A 33 -13.39 2.60 7.40
N ASP A 34 -13.78 2.12 8.57
CA ASP A 34 -12.87 1.80 9.64
C ASP A 34 -11.95 0.69 9.13
N ASN A 35 -10.67 1.04 8.91
CA ASN A 35 -9.62 0.14 8.40
C ASN A 35 -9.30 -0.99 9.41
N SER A 36 -10.07 -1.10 10.49
CA SER A 36 -9.97 -2.11 11.53
C SER A 36 -10.38 -3.51 11.04
N ASN A 37 -11.23 -3.60 10.00
CA ASN A 37 -11.74 -4.88 9.46
C ASN A 37 -11.00 -5.40 8.22
N VAL A 38 -9.73 -5.05 8.05
CA VAL A 38 -8.88 -5.72 7.03
C VAL A 38 -8.80 -7.21 7.36
N LEU A 39 -9.28 -8.01 6.41
CA LEU A 39 -9.41 -9.47 6.34
C LEU A 39 -8.58 -10.27 7.35
N LYS A 40 -9.28 -11.04 8.20
CA LYS A 40 -8.71 -11.96 9.18
C LYS A 40 -8.33 -13.35 8.62
N GLY A 41 -8.17 -13.47 7.31
CA GLY A 41 -8.04 -14.76 6.62
C GLY A 41 -7.13 -14.70 5.41
N GLY A 42 -6.58 -15.86 5.04
CA GLY A 42 -5.92 -16.05 3.75
C GLY A 42 -6.91 -15.85 2.59
N VAL A 43 -6.39 -15.48 1.43
CA VAL A 43 -7.17 -15.33 0.20
C VAL A 43 -6.97 -16.59 -0.64
N ASP A 44 -8.05 -17.19 -1.14
CA ASP A 44 -7.92 -18.40 -1.95
C ASP A 44 -7.27 -18.07 -3.31
N ILE A 45 -7.77 -17.05 -4.02
CA ILE A 45 -7.28 -16.66 -5.35
C ILE A 45 -7.17 -15.14 -5.47
N LEU A 46 -6.01 -14.67 -5.97
CA LEU A 46 -5.81 -13.27 -6.36
C LEU A 46 -5.99 -13.10 -7.88
N PRO A 47 -6.88 -12.21 -8.35
CA PRO A 47 -7.14 -12.01 -9.77
C PRO A 47 -6.06 -11.09 -10.39
N TRP A 48 -4.87 -11.64 -10.62
CA TRP A 48 -3.71 -10.87 -11.12
C TRP A 48 -3.97 -10.09 -12.43
N SER A 49 -4.99 -10.45 -13.20
CA SER A 49 -5.40 -9.76 -14.43
C SER A 49 -5.99 -8.37 -14.20
N VAL A 50 -6.54 -8.08 -13.01
CA VAL A 50 -7.16 -6.78 -12.67
C VAL A 50 -6.31 -5.94 -11.71
N VAL A 51 -5.04 -6.31 -11.54
CA VAL A 51 -4.11 -5.63 -10.64
C VAL A 51 -3.93 -4.15 -11.05
N GLN A 52 -4.17 -3.27 -10.09
CA GLN A 52 -4.05 -1.83 -10.22
C GLN A 52 -2.57 -1.40 -10.23
N PRO A 53 -2.24 -0.20 -10.74
CA PRO A 53 -0.88 0.33 -10.65
C PRO A 53 -0.33 0.28 -9.22
N PHE A 54 0.83 -0.35 -9.06
CA PHE A 54 1.43 -0.57 -7.75
C PHE A 54 1.68 0.76 -7.01
N PRO A 55 1.36 0.88 -5.71
CA PRO A 55 1.31 2.16 -4.99
C PRO A 55 2.70 2.58 -4.49
N TRP A 56 3.61 2.92 -5.40
CA TRP A 56 5.00 3.25 -5.08
C TRP A 56 5.16 4.35 -4.03
N ASP A 57 4.28 5.36 -4.05
CA ASP A 57 4.37 6.49 -3.11
C ASP A 57 3.88 6.15 -1.70
N ASN A 58 3.07 5.09 -1.56
CA ASN A 58 2.41 4.72 -0.30
C ASN A 58 2.87 3.39 0.29
N ILE A 59 3.63 2.59 -0.47
CA ILE A 59 4.08 1.25 -0.06
C ILE A 59 5.15 1.29 1.05
N ALA A 60 5.87 2.40 1.23
CA ALA A 60 6.88 2.49 2.28
C ALA A 60 6.26 2.36 3.68
N GLY A 61 6.92 1.60 4.55
CA GLY A 61 6.51 1.37 5.94
C GLY A 61 6.50 -0.10 6.33
N TYR A 62 5.81 -0.41 7.43
CA TYR A 62 5.63 -1.75 7.96
C TYR A 62 4.24 -2.27 7.64
N TRP A 63 4.21 -3.52 7.19
CA TRP A 63 3.02 -4.23 6.75
C TRP A 63 2.94 -5.57 7.46
N GLN A 64 1.81 -5.86 8.09
CA GLN A 64 1.54 -7.16 8.67
C GLN A 64 1.08 -8.12 7.56
N LEU A 65 1.58 -9.34 7.59
CA LEU A 65 1.25 -10.38 6.63
C LEU A 65 0.02 -11.17 7.14
N GLY A 66 -1.17 -10.87 6.60
CA GLY A 66 -2.42 -11.41 7.15
C GLY A 66 -2.57 -11.10 8.65
N ASP A 67 -3.01 -12.10 9.41
CA ASP A 67 -3.10 -12.04 10.89
C ASP A 67 -1.88 -12.65 11.60
N SER A 68 -0.75 -12.80 10.91
CA SER A 68 0.46 -13.38 11.50
C SER A 68 1.24 -12.36 12.35
N SER A 69 2.15 -12.85 13.18
CA SER A 69 3.18 -12.05 13.89
C SER A 69 4.38 -11.67 13.00
N VAL A 70 4.23 -11.81 11.68
CA VAL A 70 5.25 -11.49 10.68
C VAL A 70 4.99 -10.12 10.08
N PHE A 71 6.01 -9.27 10.14
CA PHE A 71 5.99 -7.93 9.59
C PHE A 71 6.97 -7.80 8.43
N ILE A 72 6.51 -7.19 7.35
CA ILE A 72 7.30 -6.83 6.18
C ILE A 72 7.54 -5.34 6.23
N LYS A 73 8.82 -4.96 6.34
CA LYS A 73 9.24 -3.58 6.11
C LYS A 73 9.56 -3.40 4.64
N ALA A 74 8.82 -2.50 4.00
CA ALA A 74 9.01 -2.10 2.62
C ALA A 74 9.69 -0.71 2.56
N ARG A 75 10.74 -0.60 1.76
CA ARG A 75 11.45 0.65 1.49
C ARG A 75 11.65 0.82 -0.01
N VAL A 76 11.15 1.90 -0.57
CA VAL A 76 11.41 2.25 -1.97
C VAL A 76 12.86 2.75 -2.08
N LEU A 77 13.67 2.06 -2.87
CA LEU A 77 15.05 2.48 -3.16
C LEU A 77 15.14 3.35 -4.40
N SER A 78 14.26 3.11 -5.37
CA SER A 78 14.15 3.91 -6.59
C SER A 78 12.74 3.78 -7.16
N SER A 79 12.15 4.89 -7.60
CA SER A 79 10.88 4.92 -8.32
C SER A 79 10.98 5.95 -9.44
N THR A 80 11.61 5.54 -10.54
CA THR A 80 11.72 6.33 -11.76
C THR A 80 10.93 5.65 -12.87
N ASN A 81 10.65 6.37 -13.96
CA ASN A 81 10.00 5.80 -15.14
C ASN A 81 10.79 4.62 -15.76
N LYS A 82 12.12 4.57 -15.53
CA LYS A 82 13.01 3.53 -16.08
C LYS A 82 13.30 2.40 -15.10
N ARG A 83 13.18 2.65 -13.80
CA ARG A 83 13.60 1.70 -12.76
C ARG A 83 12.77 1.89 -11.50
N LYS A 84 12.12 0.80 -11.07
CA LYS A 84 11.37 0.73 -9.81
C LYS A 84 11.91 -0.42 -8.96
N ILE A 85 12.39 -0.10 -7.77
CA ILE A 85 13.07 -1.04 -6.87
C ILE A 85 12.50 -0.90 -5.47
N LEU A 86 12.03 -2.01 -4.93
CA LEU A 86 11.51 -2.13 -3.58
C LEU A 86 12.45 -3.01 -2.75
N GLN A 87 12.99 -2.50 -1.65
CA GLN A 87 13.67 -3.35 -0.68
C GLN A 87 12.64 -3.87 0.32
N LEU A 88 12.68 -5.17 0.57
CA LEU A 88 11.83 -5.85 1.55
C LEU A 88 12.71 -6.47 2.63
N SER A 89 12.23 -6.39 3.87
CA SER A 89 12.83 -7.09 5.00
C SER A 89 11.74 -7.66 5.89
N ILE A 90 11.92 -8.89 6.33
CA ILE A 90 10.99 -9.59 7.21
C ILE A 90 11.49 -9.41 8.65
N HIS A 91 10.55 -9.12 9.56
CA HIS A 91 10.77 -8.95 10.99
C HIS A 91 9.71 -9.75 11.74
N ALA A 92 10.09 -10.31 12.88
CA ALA A 92 9.14 -10.90 13.81
C ALA A 92 8.65 -9.84 14.80
N GLU A 93 7.44 -10.04 15.33
CA GLU A 93 6.90 -9.22 16.42
C GLU A 93 7.91 -9.06 17.58
N GLY A 94 8.05 -7.84 18.09
CA GLY A 94 9.00 -7.53 19.17
C GLY A 94 10.49 -7.52 18.76
N ILE A 95 10.86 -7.98 17.56
CA ILE A 95 12.25 -8.01 17.04
C ILE A 95 12.35 -7.22 15.73
N CYS A 96 12.25 -5.89 15.83
CA CYS A 96 12.37 -5.01 14.67
C CYS A 96 13.80 -4.52 14.37
N SER A 97 14.74 -4.68 15.31
CA SER A 97 16.10 -4.17 15.16
C SER A 97 16.92 -5.00 14.18
N LYS A 98 16.56 -6.28 13.99
CA LYS A 98 17.24 -7.21 13.10
C LYS A 98 16.23 -7.96 12.24
N ALA A 99 16.29 -7.68 10.94
CA ALA A 99 15.52 -8.44 9.95
C ALA A 99 15.95 -9.92 9.94
N SER A 100 14.98 -10.83 9.92
CA SER A 100 15.19 -12.27 9.77
C SER A 100 15.57 -12.63 8.34
N ALA A 101 14.93 -11.98 7.36
CA ALA A 101 15.18 -12.17 5.94
C ALA A 101 15.18 -10.84 5.20
N ARG A 102 15.86 -10.78 4.05
CA ARG A 102 15.91 -9.58 3.20
C ARG A 102 15.81 -9.95 1.73
N GLY A 103 15.31 -9.01 0.95
CA GLY A 103 15.13 -9.19 -0.47
C GLY A 103 14.93 -7.89 -1.21
N THR A 104 14.95 -8.00 -2.54
CA THR A 104 14.68 -6.88 -3.43
C THR A 104 13.62 -7.27 -4.44
N GLY A 105 12.63 -6.41 -4.58
CA GLY A 105 11.54 -6.49 -5.52
C GLY A 105 11.70 -5.54 -6.69
N TYR A 106 11.23 -5.99 -7.85
CA TYR A 106 11.24 -5.26 -9.11
C TYR A 106 9.90 -5.43 -9.80
N VAL A 107 9.60 -4.49 -10.70
CA VAL A 107 8.47 -4.63 -11.63
C VAL A 107 8.92 -5.50 -12.80
N ASP A 108 8.12 -6.52 -13.10
CA ASP A 108 8.33 -7.34 -14.28
C ASP A 108 7.96 -6.54 -15.55
N VAL A 109 8.74 -6.69 -16.62
CA VAL A 109 8.45 -6.08 -17.92
C VAL A 109 7.12 -6.55 -18.51
N THR A 110 6.71 -7.78 -18.18
CA THR A 110 5.45 -8.40 -18.62
C THR A 110 4.26 -8.04 -17.71
N GLU A 111 4.50 -7.84 -16.41
CA GLU A 111 3.49 -7.49 -15.42
C GLU A 111 3.80 -6.13 -14.77
N LYS A 112 3.57 -5.04 -15.50
CA LYS A 112 3.99 -3.67 -15.12
C LYS A 112 3.41 -3.13 -13.80
N ASN A 113 2.37 -3.77 -13.28
CA ASN A 113 1.66 -3.40 -12.07
C ASN A 113 1.95 -4.36 -10.89
N VAL A 114 2.79 -5.37 -11.11
CA VAL A 114 3.15 -6.38 -10.11
C VAL A 114 4.59 -6.18 -9.69
N VAL A 115 4.85 -6.30 -8.39
CA VAL A 115 6.21 -6.38 -7.87
C VAL A 115 6.54 -7.82 -7.54
N ARG A 116 7.62 -8.34 -8.13
CA ARG A 116 8.19 -9.65 -7.80
C ARG A 116 9.44 -9.46 -6.98
N ALA A 117 9.50 -10.04 -5.80
CA ALA A 117 10.65 -9.95 -4.91
C ALA A 117 11.14 -11.34 -4.51
N LEU A 118 12.46 -11.51 -4.53
CA LEU A 118 13.12 -12.66 -3.95
C LEU A 118 13.59 -12.29 -2.57
N ILE A 119 13.10 -12.99 -1.56
CA ILE A 119 13.46 -12.80 -0.16
C ILE A 119 14.10 -14.07 0.35
N SER A 120 15.24 -13.96 0.99
CA SER A 120 15.93 -15.11 1.57
C SER A 120 16.52 -14.79 2.93
N ASP A 121 16.60 -15.82 3.75
CA ASP A 121 17.49 -15.87 4.90
C ASP A 121 18.57 -16.94 4.66
N HIS A 122 19.19 -17.42 5.73
CA HIS A 122 20.24 -18.44 5.67
C HIS A 122 19.71 -19.86 5.48
N MET A 123 18.40 -20.09 5.66
CA MET A 123 17.76 -21.41 5.60
C MET A 123 16.73 -21.54 4.48
N TYR A 124 16.06 -20.45 4.08
CA TYR A 124 14.93 -20.48 3.16
C TYR A 124 14.99 -19.38 2.11
N LYS A 125 14.38 -19.68 0.96
CA LYS A 125 14.21 -18.76 -0.15
C LYS A 125 12.74 -18.68 -0.53
N TYR A 126 12.25 -17.45 -0.65
CA TYR A 126 10.88 -17.11 -0.98
C TYR A 126 10.80 -16.24 -2.21
N GLN A 127 9.70 -16.41 -2.95
CA GLN A 127 9.25 -15.48 -3.97
C GLN A 127 7.96 -14.82 -3.50
N PHE A 128 7.96 -13.49 -3.51
CA PHE A 128 6.81 -12.66 -3.21
C PHE A 128 6.33 -12.07 -4.52
N LYS A 129 5.05 -12.22 -4.83
CA LYS A 129 4.36 -11.52 -5.92
C LYS A 129 3.35 -10.57 -5.28
N MET A 130 3.57 -9.26 -5.38
CA MET A 130 2.77 -8.24 -4.71
C MET A 130 1.98 -7.41 -5.73
N GLY A 131 0.75 -7.05 -5.39
CA GLY A 131 -0.13 -6.26 -6.25
C GLY A 131 -1.09 -5.40 -5.44
N LEU A 132 -1.65 -4.39 -6.10
CA LEU A 132 -2.74 -3.58 -5.56
C LEU A 132 -4.05 -4.02 -6.23
N PHE A 133 -5.09 -4.20 -5.44
CA PHE A 133 -6.40 -4.63 -5.91
C PHE A 133 -7.47 -3.71 -5.36
N ASP A 134 -8.58 -3.56 -6.08
CA ASP A 134 -9.80 -3.08 -5.45
C ASP A 134 -10.34 -4.22 -4.58
N ALA A 135 -10.75 -3.92 -3.35
CA ALA A 135 -11.28 -4.92 -2.43
C ALA A 135 -12.47 -5.69 -3.01
N ARG A 136 -13.23 -5.07 -3.93
CA ARG A 136 -14.38 -5.68 -4.62
C ARG A 136 -14.00 -6.80 -5.59
N ASP A 137 -12.75 -6.82 -6.04
CA ASP A 137 -12.28 -7.80 -7.02
C ASP A 137 -11.80 -9.11 -6.35
N ILE A 138 -11.59 -9.13 -5.04
CA ILE A 138 -11.12 -10.32 -4.30
C ILE A 138 -12.33 -11.14 -3.83
N GLN A 139 -12.45 -12.41 -4.24
CA GLN A 139 -13.67 -13.21 -4.04
C GLN A 139 -14.00 -13.56 -2.56
N ASP A 140 -13.03 -13.44 -1.64
CA ASP A 140 -13.23 -13.72 -0.20
C ASP A 140 -13.63 -12.49 0.65
N THR A 141 -13.80 -11.30 0.06
CA THR A 141 -14.19 -10.09 0.79
C THR A 141 -15.70 -10.06 1.07
N LEU A 142 -16.17 -10.91 1.98
CA LEU A 142 -17.53 -10.90 2.52
C LEU A 142 -17.95 -9.58 3.22
N ALA A 143 -17.12 -8.53 3.27
CA ALA A 143 -17.43 -7.34 4.08
C ALA A 143 -16.79 -6.00 3.64
N LEU A 144 -16.44 -5.77 2.37
CA LEU A 144 -15.95 -4.44 1.95
C LEU A 144 -16.85 -3.82 0.87
N SER A 145 -17.94 -3.20 1.31
CA SER A 145 -18.77 -2.28 0.53
C SER A 145 -18.07 -0.94 0.22
N CYS A 146 -16.84 -0.75 0.68
CA CYS A 146 -16.03 0.43 0.44
C CYS A 146 -15.07 0.19 -0.75
N LYS A 147 -14.96 1.18 -1.66
CA LYS A 147 -13.91 1.25 -2.69
C LYS A 147 -12.54 1.44 -2.04
N GLN A 148 -12.00 0.39 -1.44
CA GLN A 148 -10.70 0.39 -0.79
C GLN A 148 -9.71 -0.36 -1.65
N ASN A 149 -8.54 0.23 -1.84
CA ASN A 149 -7.43 -0.45 -2.48
C ASN A 149 -6.67 -1.22 -1.41
N ILE A 150 -6.42 -2.50 -1.67
CA ILE A 150 -5.70 -3.40 -0.78
C ILE A 150 -4.44 -3.90 -1.45
N VAL A 151 -3.34 -3.90 -0.70
CA VAL A 151 -2.10 -4.53 -1.16
C VAL A 151 -2.19 -6.00 -0.77
N ALA A 152 -2.06 -6.89 -1.74
CA ALA A 152 -2.01 -8.32 -1.50
C ALA A 152 -0.69 -8.90 -1.98
N VAL A 153 -0.32 -10.03 -1.40
CA VAL A 153 0.92 -10.75 -1.71
C VAL A 153 0.63 -12.23 -1.86
N SER A 154 1.24 -12.83 -2.87
CA SER A 154 1.37 -14.26 -2.99
C SER A 154 2.79 -14.66 -2.60
N VAL A 155 2.91 -15.57 -1.64
CA VAL A 155 4.19 -16.06 -1.10
C VAL A 155 4.38 -17.51 -1.52
N GLN A 156 5.48 -17.77 -2.21
CA GLN A 156 5.89 -19.11 -2.63
C GLN A 156 7.27 -19.43 -2.05
N MET A 157 7.42 -20.60 -1.42
CA MET A 157 8.73 -21.11 -1.03
C MET A 157 9.42 -21.71 -2.26
N LEU A 158 10.60 -21.20 -2.60
CA LEU A 158 11.40 -21.69 -3.72
C LEU A 158 12.39 -22.78 -3.31
N GLY A 159 12.78 -22.83 -2.04
CA GLY A 159 13.73 -23.81 -1.54
C GLY A 159 14.13 -23.60 -0.09
N PHE A 160 14.78 -24.61 0.47
CA PHE A 160 15.29 -24.64 1.84
C PHE A 160 16.62 -25.40 1.91
N THR A 161 17.45 -25.12 2.91
CA THR A 161 18.67 -25.87 3.22
C THR A 161 18.34 -27.18 3.95
N GLU A 162 19.09 -28.25 3.71
CA GLU A 162 18.93 -29.52 4.45
C GLU A 162 19.00 -29.28 5.97
N GLY A 163 18.09 -29.91 6.73
CA GLY A 163 17.92 -29.69 8.17
C GLY A 163 16.91 -28.59 8.57
N ALA A 164 16.48 -27.74 7.64
CA ALA A 164 15.51 -26.68 7.93
C ALA A 164 14.06 -27.21 8.11
N ARG A 165 13.71 -28.34 7.47
CA ARG A 165 12.36 -28.93 7.58
C ARG A 165 12.01 -29.44 8.99
N THR A 166 13.00 -29.77 9.81
CA THR A 166 12.79 -30.36 11.15
C THR A 166 12.59 -29.32 12.24
N ASN A 167 12.94 -28.05 12.00
CA ASN A 167 12.95 -26.99 13.02
C ASN A 167 11.74 -26.02 12.92
N GLY A 168 10.71 -26.40 12.16
CA GLY A 168 9.50 -25.58 11.95
C GLY A 168 9.59 -24.66 10.74
N ALA A 169 8.44 -24.15 10.30
CA ALA A 169 8.32 -23.19 9.21
C ALA A 169 8.67 -21.78 9.71
N PRO A 170 9.58 -21.02 9.09
CA PRO A 170 10.00 -19.71 9.59
C PRO A 170 8.95 -18.62 9.32
N LEU A 171 8.02 -18.92 8.42
CA LEU A 171 6.75 -18.23 8.30
C LEU A 171 5.74 -19.34 8.60
N ASP A 172 5.12 -19.34 9.77
CA ASP A 172 4.14 -20.34 10.19
C ASP A 172 2.81 -20.17 9.44
N ILE A 173 2.90 -20.10 8.12
CA ILE A 173 1.76 -19.79 7.27
C ILE A 173 1.08 -21.07 6.73
N GLY A 174 1.50 -22.27 7.12
CA GLY A 174 0.92 -23.52 6.63
C GLY A 174 1.52 -23.96 5.28
N MET A 175 2.64 -24.67 5.33
CA MET A 175 3.43 -25.01 4.15
C MET A 175 2.77 -26.05 3.23
N LYS A 176 1.97 -25.60 2.23
CA LYS A 176 1.84 -26.27 0.92
C LYS A 176 1.67 -25.23 -0.21
N GLU A 177 2.65 -25.21 -1.11
CA GLU A 177 2.64 -24.69 -2.48
C GLU A 177 2.64 -23.18 -2.76
N THR A 178 1.69 -22.38 -2.31
CA THR A 178 1.69 -20.90 -2.52
C THR A 178 0.54 -20.34 -1.69
N GLN A 179 0.72 -19.17 -1.10
CA GLN A 179 -0.32 -18.56 -0.28
C GLN A 179 -0.57 -17.13 -0.63
N ASN A 180 -1.85 -16.77 -0.73
CA ASN A 180 -2.24 -15.41 -0.97
C ASN A 180 -2.75 -14.77 0.31
N LEU A 181 -2.25 -13.58 0.60
CA LEU A 181 -2.43 -12.88 1.87
C LEU A 181 -2.65 -11.40 1.57
N VAL A 182 -3.42 -10.73 2.43
CA VAL A 182 -3.55 -9.28 2.39
C VAL A 182 -2.53 -8.65 3.33
N LEU A 183 -1.93 -7.57 2.87
CA LEU A 183 -0.98 -6.78 3.64
C LEU A 183 -1.70 -5.63 4.33
N LYS A 184 -1.67 -5.63 5.65
CA LYS A 184 -2.23 -4.55 6.47
C LYS A 184 -1.13 -3.56 6.84
N LYS A 185 -1.25 -2.30 6.43
CA LYS A 185 -0.29 -1.28 6.86
C LYS A 185 -0.47 -1.03 8.36
N VAL A 186 0.60 -1.24 9.12
CA VAL A 186 0.58 -1.11 10.59
C VAL A 186 1.33 0.13 11.07
N ALA A 187 2.34 0.59 10.32
CA ALA A 187 3.03 1.84 10.60
C ALA A 187 3.76 2.38 9.37
N SER A 188 4.01 3.69 9.37
CA SER A 188 4.89 4.34 8.37
C SER A 188 6.36 4.19 8.74
N ASP A 189 6.67 4.08 10.04
CA ASP A 189 7.99 3.87 10.60
C ASP A 189 7.98 2.75 11.66
N ALA A 190 9.10 2.54 12.35
CA ALA A 190 9.22 1.48 13.34
C ALA A 190 8.63 1.89 14.72
N GLU A 191 8.17 3.13 14.88
CA GLU A 191 7.75 3.64 16.18
C GLU A 191 6.41 3.00 16.57
N GLY A 192 6.38 2.32 17.73
CA GLY A 192 5.20 1.65 18.25
C GLY A 192 5.11 0.15 18.00
N LEU A 193 5.58 -0.36 16.85
CA LEU A 193 5.63 -1.81 16.54
C LEU A 193 6.68 -2.58 17.35
N CYS A 194 7.70 -1.85 17.83
CA CYS A 194 8.92 -2.42 18.38
C CYS A 194 9.09 -2.11 19.86
N LYS A 195 8.05 -1.54 20.50
CA LYS A 195 8.02 -1.34 21.94
C LYS A 195 7.71 -2.70 22.57
N LYS A 196 8.66 -3.16 23.40
CA LYS A 196 8.53 -4.34 24.25
C LYS A 196 7.37 -4.19 25.22
#